data_AF-A0A557RB97-F1
#
_entry.id   AF-A0A557RB97-F1
#
_cell.length_a   1.000
_cell.length_b   1.000
_cell.length_c   1.000
_cell.angle_alpha   90.00
_cell.angle_beta   90.00
_cell.angle_gamma   90.00
#
_symmetry.space_group_name_H-M   'P 1'
#
loop_
_entity.id
_entity.type
_entity.pdbx_description
1 polymer ?
#
loop_
_entity_poly.entity_id
_entity_poly.type
_entity_poly.pdbx_seq_one_letter_code
_entity_poly.pdbx_strand_id
1 'polypeptide(L)'
;MHSRQRGLILPALLVLLLIGGLSVVLGGNTLSDRVAAQRQQTTTAALTQARAALLGYAQSYHLTHPGQSVGYLPCPDTNSAVSDGNAAPVCGSQDNFAIGRLPYRTLGLPPLRDGYGECLWYAVSGPFKNNPKGARMDWDTPGQFDISDGNRTLNPALHADQLAAAVIFSPGRPLTGQARSSSSRRCGGDADAATALLAYLEGATGTPSAANTTLTRGRPADTANNDSAAWLSADDIFDAKLLERADFAAFLNAMNTNLRTTLAKVKTSTLPYAAPPPLAFTSVGVIDIGALPAAMPGTAASLTADEQAFNAARAVADSWQGQIRYLRCSDGSACLQWDDGSGIPRQCIAAVAFAGHRLPTQNRSDGIVDTAAFFEGGNVSAVTTGTALSGPNVYDGAFPATDVIQCVQ
;
A
#
# COMPACT_ATOMS: atom_id res chain seq x y z
N MET A 1 17.71 -37.12 -85.51
CA MET A 1 17.21 -35.88 -84.87
C MET A 1 17.04 -36.11 -83.39
N HIS A 2 17.66 -35.26 -82.58
CA HIS A 2 17.50 -35.21 -81.12
C HIS A 2 16.10 -34.68 -80.76
N SER A 3 15.51 -35.18 -79.66
CA SER A 3 14.95 -34.26 -78.66
C SER A 3 15.17 -34.86 -77.27
N ARG A 4 15.84 -34.05 -76.44
CA ARG A 4 16.35 -34.38 -75.10
C ARG A 4 15.23 -34.30 -74.07
N GLN A 5 15.14 -35.31 -73.20
CA GLN A 5 14.52 -35.17 -71.89
C GLN A 5 15.20 -34.06 -71.09
N ARG A 6 14.50 -32.95 -70.83
CA ARG A 6 14.79 -32.00 -69.75
C ARG A 6 13.47 -31.34 -69.36
N GLY A 7 12.94 -31.63 -68.16
CA GLY A 7 11.71 -30.98 -67.72
C GLY A 7 11.29 -31.11 -66.26
N LEU A 8 11.81 -32.07 -65.48
CA LEU A 8 11.29 -32.30 -64.11
C LEU A 8 12.25 -31.91 -62.97
N ILE A 9 13.48 -31.51 -63.25
CA ILE A 9 14.46 -31.17 -62.20
C ILE A 9 14.17 -29.80 -61.59
N LEU A 10 13.84 -28.80 -62.41
CA LEU A 10 13.60 -27.42 -61.95
C LEU A 10 12.39 -27.29 -60.98
N PRO A 11 11.19 -27.83 -61.29
CA PRO A 11 10.04 -27.68 -60.39
C PRO A 11 10.21 -28.44 -59.08
N ALA A 12 10.85 -29.61 -59.08
CA ALA A 12 11.12 -30.38 -57.87
C ALA A 12 12.10 -29.66 -56.92
N LEU A 13 13.13 -29.00 -57.48
CA LEU A 13 14.10 -28.23 -56.71
C LEU A 13 13.48 -26.96 -56.11
N LEU A 14 12.53 -26.36 -56.82
CA LEU A 14 11.80 -25.16 -56.38
C LEU A 14 10.82 -25.49 -55.25
N VAL A 15 10.15 -26.65 -55.30
CA VAL A 15 9.31 -27.14 -54.20
C VAL A 15 10.15 -27.48 -52.96
N LEU A 16 11.32 -28.11 -53.13
CA LEU A 16 12.26 -28.37 -52.03
C LEU A 16 12.80 -27.08 -51.40
N LEU A 17 13.08 -26.06 -52.20
CA LEU A 17 13.49 -24.74 -51.71
C LEU A 17 12.36 -24.01 -50.99
N LEU A 18 11.11 -24.14 -51.44
CA LEU A 18 9.96 -23.56 -50.77
C LEU A 18 9.67 -24.25 -49.44
N ILE A 19 9.74 -25.59 -49.38
CA ILE A 19 9.56 -26.35 -48.15
C ILE A 19 10.73 -26.12 -47.18
N GLY A 20 11.97 -26.10 -47.68
CA GLY A 20 13.15 -25.79 -46.87
C GLY A 20 13.17 -24.34 -46.37
N GLY A 21 12.74 -23.39 -47.20
CA GLY A 21 12.61 -21.97 -46.84
C GLY A 21 11.54 -21.74 -45.77
N LEU A 22 10.38 -22.39 -45.88
CA LEU A 22 9.32 -22.30 -44.86
C LEU A 22 9.76 -22.90 -43.52
N SER A 23 10.59 -23.94 -43.54
CA SER A 23 11.15 -24.60 -42.34
C SER A 23 12.14 -23.70 -41.59
N VAL A 24 12.92 -22.89 -42.31
CA VAL A 24 13.87 -21.93 -41.72
C VAL A 24 13.13 -20.71 -41.14
N VAL A 25 12.07 -20.25 -41.81
CA VAL A 25 11.25 -19.13 -41.35
C VAL A 25 10.39 -19.50 -40.13
N LEU A 26 9.89 -20.73 -40.05
CA LEU A 26 9.10 -21.22 -38.90
C LEU A 26 9.96 -21.84 -37.78
N GLY A 27 11.19 -22.26 -38.09
CA GLY A 27 12.13 -22.87 -37.14
C GLY A 27 13.14 -21.91 -36.50
N GLY A 28 13.09 -20.62 -36.85
CA GLY A 28 14.09 -19.59 -36.54
C GLY A 28 14.20 -19.13 -35.08
N ASN A 29 13.74 -19.90 -34.09
CA ASN A 29 14.02 -19.59 -32.69
C ASN A 29 15.40 -20.14 -32.35
N THR A 30 16.41 -19.27 -32.33
CA THR A 30 17.76 -19.67 -31.94
C THR A 30 17.76 -20.17 -30.50
N LEU A 31 18.71 -21.06 -30.14
CA LEU A 31 18.85 -21.52 -28.75
C LEU A 31 18.99 -20.35 -27.76
N SER A 32 19.67 -19.28 -28.19
CA SER A 32 19.85 -18.05 -27.44
C SER A 32 18.52 -17.35 -27.11
N ASP A 33 17.60 -17.27 -28.08
CA ASP A 33 16.28 -16.66 -27.88
C ASP A 33 15.44 -17.47 -26.89
N ARG A 34 15.53 -18.81 -26.96
CA ARG A 34 14.84 -19.70 -26.02
C ARG A 34 15.38 -19.55 -24.59
N VAL A 35 16.70 -19.46 -24.44
CA VAL A 35 17.33 -19.22 -23.13
C VAL A 35 16.92 -17.85 -22.59
N ALA A 36 16.95 -16.80 -23.42
CA ALA A 36 16.53 -15.47 -23.01
C ALA A 36 15.05 -15.43 -22.58
N ALA A 37 14.17 -16.08 -23.35
CA ALA A 37 12.76 -16.21 -23.00
C ALA A 37 12.56 -16.97 -21.68
N GLN A 38 13.28 -18.08 -21.46
CA GLN A 38 13.23 -18.83 -20.21
C GLN A 38 13.68 -17.97 -19.02
N ARG A 39 14.77 -17.20 -19.17
CA ARG A 39 15.22 -16.29 -18.11
C ARG A 39 14.17 -15.25 -17.78
N GLN A 40 13.54 -14.66 -18.80
CA GLN A 40 12.48 -13.67 -18.59
C GLN A 40 11.27 -14.28 -17.88
N GLN A 41 10.90 -15.52 -18.20
CA GLN A 41 9.83 -16.24 -17.50
C GLN A 41 10.18 -16.45 -16.02
N THR A 42 11.39 -16.93 -15.72
CA THR A 42 11.88 -17.09 -14.34
C THR A 42 11.86 -15.77 -13.58
N THR A 43 12.39 -14.68 -14.16
CA THR A 43 12.36 -13.34 -13.55
C THR A 43 10.93 -12.89 -13.26
N THR A 44 10.02 -13.04 -14.22
CA THR A 44 8.62 -12.62 -14.07
C THR A 44 7.91 -13.43 -12.99
N ALA A 45 8.17 -14.74 -12.92
CA ALA A 45 7.63 -15.61 -11.87
C ALA A 45 8.13 -15.21 -10.48
N ALA A 46 9.44 -14.94 -10.34
CA ALA A 46 10.04 -14.49 -9.09
C ALA A 46 9.47 -13.15 -8.62
N LEU A 47 9.37 -12.16 -9.52
CA LEU A 47 8.77 -10.85 -9.21
C LEU A 47 7.29 -10.97 -8.82
N THR A 48 6.53 -11.80 -9.53
CA THR A 48 5.10 -12.03 -9.23
C THR A 48 4.92 -12.68 -7.86
N GLN A 49 5.73 -13.69 -7.53
CA GLN A 49 5.68 -14.36 -6.23
C GLN A 49 6.07 -13.41 -5.09
N ALA A 50 7.11 -12.59 -5.27
CA ALA A 50 7.52 -11.59 -4.29
C ALA A 50 6.43 -10.55 -4.06
N ARG A 51 5.81 -10.02 -5.13
CA ARG A 51 4.69 -9.07 -5.05
C ARG A 51 3.51 -9.67 -4.31
N ALA A 52 3.12 -10.90 -4.63
CA ALA A 52 2.01 -11.58 -3.96
C ALA A 52 2.26 -11.79 -2.46
N ALA A 53 3.51 -12.10 -2.07
CA ALA A 53 3.86 -12.25 -0.66
C ALA A 53 3.83 -10.91 0.10
N LEU A 54 4.30 -9.83 -0.51
CA LEU A 54 4.20 -8.48 0.08
C LEU A 54 2.75 -8.04 0.24
N LEU A 55 1.90 -8.30 -0.76
CA LEU A 55 0.47 -8.05 -0.68
C LEU A 55 -0.17 -8.84 0.46
N GLY A 56 0.10 -10.14 0.53
CA GLY A 56 -0.40 -11.00 1.62
C GLY A 56 0.07 -10.55 3.00
N TYR A 57 1.32 -10.11 3.13
CA TYR A 57 1.86 -9.55 4.38
C TYR A 57 1.08 -8.30 4.79
N ALA A 58 0.91 -7.33 3.88
CA ALA A 58 0.20 -6.08 4.16
C ALA A 58 -1.25 -6.32 4.57
N GLN A 59 -1.96 -7.18 3.84
CA GLN A 59 -3.37 -7.51 4.08
C GLN A 59 -3.61 -8.39 5.33
N SER A 60 -2.58 -9.06 5.87
CA SER A 60 -2.68 -9.88 7.09
C SER A 60 -1.97 -9.27 8.30
N TYR A 61 -1.42 -8.06 8.16
CA TYR A 61 -0.60 -7.43 9.18
C TYR A 61 -1.33 -7.30 10.53
N HIS A 62 -2.58 -6.83 10.52
CA HIS A 62 -3.41 -6.68 11.72
C HIS A 62 -3.68 -8.01 12.47
N LEU A 63 -3.64 -9.15 11.78
CA LEU A 63 -3.86 -10.48 12.38
C LEU A 63 -2.65 -10.94 13.20
N THR A 64 -1.45 -10.50 12.81
CA THR A 64 -0.19 -10.83 13.49
C THR A 64 0.28 -9.72 14.43
N HIS A 65 -0.32 -8.53 14.33
CA HIS A 65 -0.03 -7.35 15.14
C HIS A 65 -1.34 -6.77 15.71
N PRO A 66 -1.90 -7.37 16.76
CA PRO A 66 -3.15 -6.90 17.37
C PRO A 66 -3.08 -5.40 17.74
N GLY A 67 -4.14 -4.67 17.43
CA GLY A 67 -4.21 -3.22 17.66
C GLY A 67 -3.47 -2.38 16.62
N GLN A 68 -3.03 -2.96 15.50
CA GLN A 68 -2.40 -2.23 14.39
C GLN A 68 -3.23 -2.37 13.10
N SER A 69 -3.13 -1.36 12.23
CA SER A 69 -3.84 -1.34 10.95
C SER A 69 -3.30 -2.39 9.96
N VAL A 70 -4.10 -2.69 8.94
CA VAL A 70 -3.62 -3.35 7.70
C VAL A 70 -2.70 -2.41 6.91
N GLY A 71 -2.00 -2.95 5.91
CA GLY A 71 -1.28 -2.15 4.91
C GLY A 71 0.20 -1.91 5.19
N TYR A 72 0.66 -2.14 6.42
CA TYR A 72 2.10 -2.08 6.71
C TYR A 72 2.88 -3.19 6.02
N LEU A 73 4.02 -2.81 5.46
CA LEU A 73 4.97 -3.65 4.73
C LEU A 73 6.25 -3.83 5.54
N PRO A 74 6.97 -4.95 5.36
CA PRO A 74 8.20 -5.18 6.10
C PRO A 74 9.30 -4.21 5.64
N CYS A 75 10.21 -3.88 6.55
CA CYS A 75 11.50 -3.31 6.17
C CYS A 75 12.28 -4.23 5.21
N PRO A 76 13.08 -3.67 4.30
CA PRO A 76 14.00 -4.47 3.49
C PRO A 76 15.02 -5.19 4.36
N ASP A 77 15.59 -6.27 3.83
CA ASP A 77 16.80 -6.86 4.40
C ASP A 77 17.99 -5.97 4.06
N THR A 78 18.56 -5.34 5.08
CA THR A 78 19.77 -4.50 4.97
C THR A 78 21.06 -5.32 4.99
N ASN A 79 20.94 -6.64 5.09
CA ASN A 79 22.04 -7.60 5.00
C ASN A 79 23.10 -7.39 6.11
N SER A 80 22.64 -7.27 7.36
CA SER A 80 23.53 -7.49 8.51
C SER A 80 23.94 -8.97 8.54
N ALA A 81 25.19 -9.29 8.90
CA ALA A 81 25.77 -10.64 8.77
C ALA A 81 24.99 -11.79 9.45
N VAL A 82 24.02 -11.46 10.32
CA VAL A 82 23.20 -12.39 11.11
C VAL A 82 21.76 -12.53 10.57
N SER A 83 21.36 -11.72 9.56
CA SER A 83 19.97 -11.51 9.20
C SER A 83 19.57 -11.86 7.76
N ASP A 84 20.36 -12.59 6.96
CA ASP A 84 20.04 -12.94 5.55
C ASP A 84 18.59 -13.41 5.36
N GLY A 85 17.83 -12.61 4.62
CA GLY A 85 16.43 -12.81 4.29
C GLY A 85 15.42 -12.32 5.32
N ASN A 86 15.85 -11.73 6.43
CA ASN A 86 14.95 -11.14 7.42
C ASN A 86 14.82 -9.64 7.20
N ALA A 87 13.61 -9.11 7.39
CA ALA A 87 13.38 -7.68 7.45
C ALA A 87 14.26 -7.06 8.54
N ALA A 88 14.88 -5.93 8.23
CA ALA A 88 15.60 -5.17 9.24
C ALA A 88 14.64 -4.78 10.37
N PRO A 89 15.08 -4.81 11.65
CA PRO A 89 14.23 -4.44 12.76
C PRO A 89 13.79 -2.97 12.66
N VAL A 90 14.63 -2.10 12.09
CA VAL A 90 14.38 -0.68 11.82
C VAL A 90 15.02 -0.34 10.48
N CYS A 91 14.30 0.37 9.59
CA CYS A 91 14.83 0.80 8.30
C CYS A 91 14.63 2.30 8.06
N GLY A 92 15.65 3.10 8.42
CA GLY A 92 15.64 4.56 8.24
C GLY A 92 14.71 5.30 9.20
N SER A 93 14.44 6.58 8.90
CA SER A 93 13.56 7.46 9.69
C SER A 93 12.07 7.27 9.34
N GLN A 94 11.17 7.75 10.20
CA GLN A 94 9.73 7.75 9.93
C GLN A 94 9.43 8.47 8.60
N ASP A 95 8.51 7.92 7.81
CA ASP A 95 8.09 8.42 6.50
C ASP A 95 9.17 8.53 5.41
N ASN A 96 10.44 8.18 5.69
CA ASN A 96 11.46 8.04 4.66
C ASN A 96 11.38 6.67 4.00
N PHE A 97 11.42 6.58 2.67
CA PHE A 97 11.50 5.26 2.01
C PHE A 97 12.79 4.50 2.37
N ALA A 98 12.81 3.19 2.18
CA ALA A 98 13.99 2.36 2.37
C ALA A 98 14.18 1.41 1.18
N ILE A 99 15.44 1.13 0.82
CA ILE A 99 15.80 0.21 -0.26
C ILE A 99 16.80 -0.80 0.30
N GLY A 100 16.62 -2.07 -0.03
CA GLY A 100 17.55 -3.14 0.28
C GLY A 100 17.16 -4.44 -0.42
N ARG A 101 17.57 -5.58 0.13
CA ARG A 101 17.21 -6.88 -0.45
C ARG A 101 15.80 -7.30 -0.03
N LEU A 102 15.15 -8.15 -0.82
CA LEU A 102 13.85 -8.71 -0.46
C LEU A 102 13.98 -9.56 0.82
N PRO A 103 13.20 -9.27 1.89
CA PRO A 103 13.24 -10.02 3.15
C PRO A 103 12.48 -11.35 3.02
N TYR A 104 12.98 -12.27 2.19
CA TYR A 104 12.27 -13.49 1.78
C TYR A 104 11.86 -14.38 2.96
N ARG A 105 12.67 -14.51 4.02
CA ARG A 105 12.30 -15.29 5.22
C ARG A 105 11.15 -14.67 5.99
N THR A 106 11.17 -13.34 6.17
CA THR A 106 10.06 -12.62 6.80
C THR A 106 8.76 -12.78 6.01
N LEU A 107 8.88 -12.87 4.68
CA LEU A 107 7.74 -13.10 3.77
C LEU A 107 7.33 -14.58 3.65
N GLY A 108 7.99 -15.51 4.35
CA GLY A 108 7.69 -16.94 4.24
C GLY A 108 8.04 -17.54 2.88
N LEU A 109 8.95 -16.91 2.14
CA LEU A 109 9.37 -17.31 0.81
C LEU A 109 10.69 -18.09 0.83
N PRO A 110 10.94 -18.95 -0.18
CA PRO A 110 12.30 -19.36 -0.50
C PRO A 110 13.11 -18.14 -1.01
N PRO A 111 14.46 -18.21 -1.02
CA PRO A 111 15.28 -17.16 -1.62
C PRO A 111 15.04 -17.11 -3.13
N LEU A 112 14.15 -16.21 -3.55
CA LEU A 112 13.76 -16.02 -4.94
C LEU A 112 14.91 -15.44 -5.74
N ARG A 113 15.13 -16.00 -6.93
CA ARG A 113 16.16 -15.56 -7.87
C ARG A 113 15.56 -15.31 -9.23
N ASP A 114 16.12 -14.33 -9.92
CA ASP A 114 15.73 -14.02 -11.29
C ASP A 114 16.33 -15.02 -12.30
N GLY A 115 16.05 -14.83 -13.59
CA GLY A 115 16.56 -15.69 -14.66
C GLY A 115 18.08 -15.70 -14.82
N TYR A 116 18.79 -14.76 -14.20
CA TYR A 116 20.25 -14.69 -14.19
C TYR A 116 20.85 -15.21 -12.88
N GLY A 117 20.00 -15.70 -11.97
CA GLY A 117 20.40 -16.21 -10.67
C GLY A 117 20.58 -15.13 -9.61
N GLU A 118 20.21 -13.89 -9.88
CA GLU A 118 20.36 -12.80 -8.92
C GLU A 118 19.20 -12.72 -7.94
N CYS A 119 19.48 -12.29 -6.71
CA CYS A 119 18.42 -12.10 -5.71
C CYS A 119 17.64 -10.82 -5.96
N LEU A 120 16.37 -10.83 -5.54
CA LEU A 120 15.49 -9.68 -5.69
C LEU A 120 15.82 -8.57 -4.69
N TRP A 121 15.69 -7.34 -5.16
CA TRP A 121 15.75 -6.13 -4.34
C TRP A 121 14.35 -5.57 -4.10
N TYR A 122 14.23 -4.73 -3.09
CA TYR A 122 12.95 -4.26 -2.59
C TYR A 122 13.10 -2.84 -2.04
N ALA A 123 12.21 -1.97 -2.51
CA ALA A 123 11.99 -0.62 -2.02
C ALA A 123 10.61 -0.53 -1.37
N VAL A 124 10.55 0.08 -0.19
CA VAL A 124 9.32 0.32 0.57
C VAL A 124 9.15 1.81 0.82
N SER A 125 7.95 2.31 0.54
CA SER A 125 7.56 3.68 0.80
C SER A 125 7.49 3.91 2.31
N GLY A 126 7.98 5.05 2.77
CA GLY A 126 8.08 5.43 4.17
C GLY A 126 6.77 5.30 4.95
N PRO A 127 5.64 5.88 4.47
CA PRO A 127 4.33 5.71 5.09
C PRO A 127 3.90 4.25 5.26
N PHE A 128 4.37 3.36 4.38
CA PHE A 128 4.01 1.93 4.38
C PHE A 128 4.93 1.05 5.23
N LYS A 129 6.04 1.55 5.74
CA LYS A 129 6.96 0.74 6.54
C LYS A 129 6.35 0.30 7.86
N ASN A 130 6.66 -0.91 8.29
CA ASN A 130 6.27 -1.41 9.60
C ASN A 130 7.16 -0.87 10.75
N ASN A 131 8.38 -0.39 10.48
CA ASN A 131 9.24 0.20 11.51
C ASN A 131 10.35 1.17 11.00
N PRO A 132 10.44 2.42 11.47
CA PRO A 132 9.38 3.13 12.19
C PRO A 132 8.12 3.21 11.33
N LYS A 133 6.96 3.05 11.97
CA LYS A 133 5.67 3.11 11.29
C LYS A 133 5.44 4.47 10.67
N GLY A 134 4.86 4.48 9.47
CA GLY A 134 4.36 5.73 8.89
C GLY A 134 3.34 6.40 9.81
N ALA A 135 3.23 7.72 9.70
CA ALA A 135 2.32 8.51 10.54
C ALA A 135 0.83 8.16 10.34
N ARG A 136 0.49 7.53 9.20
CA ARG A 136 -0.88 7.28 8.74
C ARG A 136 -0.96 6.01 7.90
N MET A 137 -1.99 5.19 8.10
CA MET A 137 -2.17 3.92 7.38
C MET A 137 -3.65 3.50 7.25
N ASP A 138 -4.10 3.22 6.03
CA ASP A 138 -4.98 4.13 5.30
C ASP A 138 -5.16 3.64 3.85
N TRP A 139 -6.38 3.41 3.34
CA TRP A 139 -6.59 3.15 1.91
C TRP A 139 -6.29 4.37 1.03
N ASP A 140 -6.30 5.58 1.60
CA ASP A 140 -5.89 6.80 0.91
C ASP A 140 -4.44 7.20 1.27
N THR A 141 -3.67 6.33 1.94
CA THR A 141 -2.27 6.64 2.27
C THR A 141 -1.43 6.76 1.00
N PRO A 142 -0.73 7.89 0.78
CA PRO A 142 0.07 8.09 -0.42
C PRO A 142 1.31 7.19 -0.45
N GLY A 143 1.59 6.59 -1.61
CA GLY A 143 2.89 6.00 -1.89
C GLY A 143 3.95 7.07 -2.16
N GLN A 144 5.19 6.64 -2.39
CA GLN A 144 6.31 7.57 -2.67
C GLN A 144 6.99 7.33 -4.01
N PHE A 145 6.64 6.26 -4.73
CA PHE A 145 7.35 5.87 -5.93
C PHE A 145 6.51 6.13 -7.19
N ASP A 146 7.01 7.03 -8.03
CA ASP A 146 6.61 7.07 -9.43
C ASP A 146 7.49 6.09 -10.21
N ILE A 147 6.90 5.29 -11.09
CA ILE A 147 7.58 4.25 -11.84
C ILE A 147 7.64 4.70 -13.29
N SER A 148 8.83 4.75 -13.88
CA SER A 148 9.03 5.15 -15.27
C SER A 148 9.78 4.07 -16.05
N ASP A 149 9.65 4.05 -17.37
CA ASP A 149 10.56 3.29 -18.27
C ASP A 149 11.62 4.19 -18.94
N GLY A 150 11.80 5.40 -18.40
CA GLY A 150 12.68 6.44 -18.93
C GLY A 150 12.02 7.32 -19.99
N ASN A 151 10.93 6.88 -20.62
CA ASN A 151 10.18 7.65 -21.62
C ASN A 151 8.76 8.00 -21.15
N ARG A 152 8.14 7.13 -20.36
CA ARG A 152 6.80 7.31 -19.83
C ARG A 152 6.69 6.83 -18.40
N THR A 153 5.80 7.46 -17.65
CA THR A 153 5.31 6.95 -16.38
C THR A 153 4.49 5.67 -16.63
N LEU A 154 4.80 4.63 -15.85
CA LEU A 154 4.18 3.31 -15.87
C LEU A 154 3.00 3.19 -14.91
N ASN A 155 2.98 3.98 -13.83
CA ASN A 155 1.85 4.14 -12.90
C ASN A 155 1.39 5.61 -12.90
N PRO A 156 0.65 6.07 -13.92
CA PRO A 156 0.16 7.44 -13.95
C PRO A 156 -0.82 7.65 -12.80
N ALA A 157 -0.32 8.23 -11.71
CA ALA A 157 -1.08 8.47 -10.50
C ALA A 157 -2.01 9.67 -10.72
N LEU A 158 -3.33 9.43 -10.76
CA LEU A 158 -4.35 10.46 -10.70
C LEU A 158 -4.50 11.00 -9.26
N HIS A 159 -4.23 10.14 -8.28
CA HIS A 159 -4.26 10.45 -6.86
C HIS A 159 -2.99 9.94 -6.16
N ALA A 160 -2.63 10.52 -5.02
CA ALA A 160 -1.34 10.27 -4.36
C ALA A 160 -1.18 8.82 -3.84
N ASP A 161 -2.27 8.16 -3.47
CA ASP A 161 -2.39 6.73 -3.09
C ASP A 161 -2.11 5.74 -4.24
N GLN A 162 -2.04 6.25 -5.48
CA GLN A 162 -1.70 5.47 -6.67
C GLN A 162 -0.20 5.47 -6.98
N LEU A 163 0.58 6.30 -6.28
CA LEU A 163 2.03 6.12 -6.23
C LEU A 163 2.32 4.76 -5.60
N ALA A 164 3.38 4.10 -6.07
CA ALA A 164 3.70 2.78 -5.55
C ALA A 164 4.15 2.87 -4.08
N ALA A 165 3.55 2.00 -3.26
CA ALA A 165 3.87 1.75 -1.87
C ALA A 165 5.10 0.84 -1.73
N ALA A 166 5.33 -0.03 -2.71
CA ALA A 166 6.53 -0.83 -2.80
C ALA A 166 6.92 -1.17 -4.24
N VAL A 167 8.21 -1.39 -4.44
CA VAL A 167 8.78 -1.84 -5.72
C VAL A 167 9.75 -2.98 -5.47
N ILE A 168 9.62 -4.05 -6.25
CA ILE A 168 10.50 -5.21 -6.26
C ILE A 168 11.31 -5.15 -7.55
N PHE A 169 12.63 -5.28 -7.44
CA PHE A 169 13.54 -5.25 -8.57
C PHE A 169 14.24 -6.60 -8.76
N SER A 170 14.45 -6.96 -10.03
CA SER A 170 15.38 -7.98 -10.49
C SER A 170 16.51 -7.25 -11.22
N PRO A 171 17.77 -7.38 -10.75
CA PRO A 171 18.91 -6.64 -11.29
C PRO A 171 19.45 -7.20 -12.62
N GLY A 172 18.83 -8.27 -13.15
CA GLY A 172 19.20 -8.84 -14.44
C GLY A 172 20.65 -9.32 -14.51
N ARG A 173 21.21 -9.32 -15.72
CA ARG A 173 22.64 -9.66 -15.92
C ARG A 173 23.53 -8.51 -15.44
N PRO A 174 24.74 -8.79 -14.94
CA PRO A 174 25.72 -7.73 -14.69
C PRO A 174 25.99 -6.91 -15.96
N LEU A 175 25.92 -5.59 -15.85
CA LEU A 175 26.33 -4.65 -16.89
C LEU A 175 27.84 -4.40 -16.87
N THR A 176 28.38 -3.84 -17.96
CA THR A 176 29.81 -3.50 -18.03
C THR A 176 30.19 -2.54 -16.91
N GLY A 177 31.20 -2.90 -16.12
CA GLY A 177 31.66 -2.11 -14.97
C GLY A 177 31.00 -2.47 -13.63
N GLN A 178 29.97 -3.33 -13.62
CA GLN A 178 29.40 -3.84 -12.37
C GLN A 178 30.23 -5.01 -11.83
N ALA A 179 30.81 -4.81 -10.65
CA ALA A 179 31.43 -5.85 -9.87
C ALA A 179 30.48 -6.30 -8.75
N ARG A 180 29.71 -7.35 -9.01
CA ARG A 180 28.80 -7.95 -8.03
C ARG A 180 29.54 -8.99 -7.19
N SER A 181 29.46 -8.88 -5.87
CA SER A 181 30.07 -9.86 -4.97
C SER A 181 29.26 -11.17 -4.95
N SER A 182 29.93 -12.30 -5.14
CA SER A 182 29.36 -13.63 -4.91
C SER A 182 29.61 -14.06 -3.47
N SER A 183 28.57 -14.17 -2.66
CA SER A 183 28.66 -14.68 -1.28
C SER A 183 28.36 -16.17 -1.19
N SER A 184 28.87 -16.84 -0.16
CA SER A 184 28.46 -18.20 0.22
C SER A 184 27.02 -18.27 0.79
N ARG A 185 26.41 -17.11 1.07
CA ARG A 185 25.04 -16.97 1.60
C ARG A 185 23.98 -17.05 0.49
N ARG A 186 22.73 -17.34 0.88
CA ARG A 186 21.65 -17.62 -0.06
C ARG A 186 21.17 -16.39 -0.80
N CYS A 187 20.97 -15.26 -0.13
CA CYS A 187 20.66 -14.00 -0.81
C CYS A 187 21.30 -12.77 -0.19
N GLY A 188 22.23 -12.90 0.76
CA GLY A 188 22.98 -11.78 1.31
C GLY A 188 24.42 -11.76 0.79
N GLY A 189 24.84 -10.71 0.09
CA GLY A 189 26.27 -10.52 -0.24
C GLY A 189 27.14 -10.44 1.02
N ASP A 190 28.47 -10.42 0.87
CA ASP A 190 29.37 -10.14 1.99
C ASP A 190 29.33 -8.66 2.43
N ALA A 191 28.73 -7.79 1.61
CA ALA A 191 28.55 -6.35 1.85
C ALA A 191 27.11 -5.99 2.23
N ASP A 192 26.95 -4.95 3.05
CA ASP A 192 25.68 -4.28 3.35
C ASP A 192 24.91 -3.95 2.06
N ALA A 193 23.59 -4.13 2.07
CA ALA A 193 22.72 -3.83 0.94
C ALA A 193 22.87 -2.38 0.46
N ALA A 194 23.05 -1.41 1.37
CA ALA A 194 23.24 0.00 1.00
C ALA A 194 24.52 0.21 0.17
N THR A 195 25.62 -0.42 0.57
CA THR A 195 26.91 -0.34 -0.15
C THR A 195 26.86 -1.09 -1.48
N ALA A 196 26.09 -2.18 -1.55
CA ALA A 196 25.97 -2.99 -2.76
C ALA A 196 24.98 -2.40 -3.78
N LEU A 197 24.07 -1.51 -3.39
CA LEU A 197 22.95 -1.04 -4.21
C LEU A 197 23.38 -0.62 -5.62
N LEU A 198 24.37 0.27 -5.73
CA LEU A 198 24.84 0.81 -7.01
C LEU A 198 25.58 -0.21 -7.90
N ALA A 199 26.01 -1.34 -7.33
CA ALA A 199 26.61 -2.43 -8.11
C ALA A 199 25.56 -3.36 -8.73
N TYR A 200 24.30 -3.25 -8.31
CA TYR A 200 23.21 -4.13 -8.71
C TYR A 200 22.06 -3.43 -9.43
N LEU A 201 21.66 -2.23 -9.00
CA LEU A 201 20.52 -1.51 -9.56
C LEU A 201 20.94 -0.21 -10.23
N GLU A 202 20.44 0.03 -11.43
CA GLU A 202 20.58 1.27 -12.18
C GLU A 202 19.35 2.17 -12.04
N GLY A 203 18.17 1.58 -11.83
CA GLY A 203 16.88 2.25 -11.78
C GLY A 203 16.46 2.80 -10.41
N ALA A 204 17.21 2.49 -9.35
CA ALA A 204 16.82 2.73 -7.96
C ALA A 204 17.94 3.36 -7.12
N THR A 205 18.46 4.51 -7.57
CA THR A 205 19.62 5.19 -6.97
C THR A 205 19.24 6.34 -6.03
N GLY A 206 17.95 6.53 -5.74
CA GLY A 206 17.47 7.62 -4.90
C GLY A 206 17.93 7.48 -3.45
N THR A 207 18.36 8.58 -2.83
CA THR A 207 18.68 8.63 -1.40
C THR A 207 17.40 8.59 -0.56
N PRO A 208 17.26 7.66 0.42
CA PRO A 208 16.14 7.60 1.35
C PRO A 208 15.70 8.97 1.89
N SER A 209 14.46 9.36 1.61
CA SER A 209 13.85 10.60 2.08
C SER A 209 12.33 10.47 2.15
N ALA A 210 11.66 11.48 2.72
CA ALA A 210 10.19 11.56 2.74
C ALA A 210 9.59 12.05 1.42
N ALA A 211 10.41 12.50 0.46
CA ALA A 211 9.95 13.02 -0.81
C ALA A 211 9.60 11.90 -1.80
N ASN A 212 8.65 12.19 -2.69
CA ASN A 212 8.36 11.33 -3.82
C ASN A 212 9.60 11.21 -4.71
N THR A 213 9.85 10.01 -5.23
CA THR A 213 10.99 9.72 -6.09
C THR A 213 10.57 8.88 -7.28
N THR A 214 11.23 9.07 -8.42
CA THR A 214 11.00 8.28 -9.62
C THR A 214 11.99 7.10 -9.64
N LEU A 215 11.47 5.89 -9.75
CA LEU A 215 12.24 4.67 -9.97
C LEU A 215 12.07 4.21 -11.42
N THR A 216 13.17 3.83 -12.06
CA THR A 216 13.17 3.54 -13.51
C THR A 216 13.28 2.05 -13.77
N ARG A 217 12.25 1.45 -14.37
CA ARG A 217 12.29 0.09 -14.91
C ARG A 217 13.08 0.06 -16.21
N GLY A 218 14.11 -0.79 -16.24
CA GLY A 218 14.91 -1.08 -17.42
C GLY A 218 14.24 -2.00 -18.44
N ARG A 219 14.99 -2.30 -19.50
CA ARG A 219 14.62 -3.32 -20.50
C ARG A 219 15.60 -4.49 -20.41
N PRO A 220 15.14 -5.75 -20.46
CA PRO A 220 16.01 -6.90 -20.22
C PRO A 220 17.26 -6.98 -21.12
N ALA A 221 17.22 -6.43 -22.34
CA ALA A 221 18.36 -6.41 -23.27
C ALA A 221 19.21 -5.14 -23.20
N ASP A 222 18.78 -4.11 -22.46
CA ASP A 222 19.49 -2.83 -22.36
C ASP A 222 20.88 -3.00 -21.75
N THR A 223 21.79 -2.10 -22.13
CA THR A 223 23.17 -2.05 -21.63
C THR A 223 23.40 -0.94 -20.62
N ALA A 224 22.42 -0.05 -20.42
CA ALA A 224 22.45 1.05 -19.47
C ALA A 224 21.55 0.82 -18.25
N ASN A 225 20.37 0.20 -18.42
CA ASN A 225 19.51 -0.21 -17.32
C ASN A 225 18.71 -1.46 -17.73
N ASN A 226 19.04 -2.61 -17.14
CA ASN A 226 18.36 -3.87 -17.42
C ASN A 226 17.47 -4.38 -16.27
N ASP A 227 17.26 -3.53 -15.25
CA ASP A 227 16.46 -3.83 -14.07
C ASP A 227 15.00 -4.09 -14.46
N SER A 228 14.50 -5.28 -14.15
CA SER A 228 13.06 -5.55 -14.22
C SER A 228 12.40 -5.18 -12.89
N ALA A 229 11.22 -4.57 -12.95
CA ALA A 229 10.50 -4.17 -11.74
C ALA A 229 9.05 -4.65 -11.75
N ALA A 230 8.53 -4.92 -10.55
CA ALA A 230 7.11 -5.05 -10.24
C ALA A 230 6.81 -4.15 -9.03
N TRP A 231 5.59 -3.64 -8.91
CA TRP A 231 5.23 -2.71 -7.83
C TRP A 231 3.81 -2.96 -7.34
N LEU A 232 3.49 -2.40 -6.18
CA LEU A 232 2.14 -2.34 -5.65
C LEU A 232 1.85 -0.97 -5.01
N SER A 233 0.62 -0.48 -5.13
CA SER A 233 0.13 0.77 -4.53
C SER A 233 -0.81 0.52 -3.33
N ALA A 234 -1.38 1.59 -2.77
CA ALA A 234 -2.46 1.45 -1.78
C ALA A 234 -3.67 0.72 -2.38
N ASP A 235 -4.09 1.07 -3.61
CA ASP A 235 -5.19 0.42 -4.34
C ASP A 235 -5.01 -1.10 -4.46
N ASP A 236 -3.77 -1.57 -4.66
CA ASP A 236 -3.47 -2.99 -4.70
C ASP A 236 -3.62 -3.66 -3.32
N ILE A 237 -3.19 -2.96 -2.26
CA ILE A 237 -3.27 -3.45 -0.87
C ILE A 237 -4.72 -3.50 -0.42
N PHE A 238 -5.48 -2.44 -0.66
CA PHE A 238 -6.88 -2.28 -0.31
C PHE A 238 -7.80 -2.65 -1.48
N ASP A 239 -7.46 -3.76 -2.16
CA ASP A 239 -8.25 -4.25 -3.27
C ASP A 239 -9.65 -4.71 -2.84
N ALA A 240 -10.56 -4.90 -3.80
CA ALA A 240 -11.92 -5.35 -3.55
C ALA A 240 -11.98 -6.62 -2.67
N LYS A 241 -10.98 -7.50 -2.78
CA LYS A 241 -10.91 -8.73 -1.98
C LYS A 241 -10.63 -8.43 -0.51
N LEU A 242 -9.75 -7.48 -0.19
CA LEU A 242 -9.56 -7.05 1.20
C LEU A 242 -10.83 -6.37 1.73
N LEU A 243 -11.46 -5.51 0.94
CA LEU A 243 -12.63 -4.75 1.38
C LEU A 243 -13.82 -5.65 1.75
N GLU A 244 -14.00 -6.77 1.06
CA GLU A 244 -15.04 -7.77 1.32
C GLU A 244 -14.70 -8.79 2.43
N ARG A 245 -13.46 -8.79 2.94
CA ARG A 245 -13.02 -9.79 3.93
C ARG A 245 -13.68 -9.56 5.29
N ALA A 246 -14.20 -10.65 5.87
CA ALA A 246 -14.86 -10.62 7.18
C ALA A 246 -13.94 -10.15 8.32
N ASP A 247 -12.65 -10.51 8.29
CA ASP A 247 -11.69 -10.08 9.32
C ASP A 247 -11.37 -8.59 9.22
N PHE A 248 -11.30 -8.05 7.99
CA PHE A 248 -11.11 -6.62 7.76
C PHE A 248 -12.35 -5.81 8.19
N ALA A 249 -13.55 -6.28 7.84
CA ALA A 249 -14.79 -5.68 8.33
C ALA A 249 -14.88 -5.73 9.86
N ALA A 250 -14.53 -6.85 10.48
CA ALA A 250 -14.49 -6.97 11.94
C ALA A 250 -13.50 -5.99 12.58
N PHE A 251 -12.33 -5.80 11.97
CA PHE A 251 -11.34 -4.81 12.42
C PHE A 251 -11.90 -3.37 12.40
N LEU A 252 -12.46 -2.91 11.27
CA LEU A 252 -13.02 -1.56 11.16
C LEU A 252 -14.20 -1.36 12.12
N ASN A 253 -15.08 -2.36 12.24
CA ASN A 253 -16.24 -2.31 13.13
C ASN A 253 -15.84 -2.28 14.61
N ALA A 254 -14.83 -3.05 15.01
CA ALA A 254 -14.28 -3.02 16.36
C ALA A 254 -13.65 -1.66 16.67
N MET A 255 -12.86 -1.11 15.76
CA MET A 255 -12.27 0.23 15.91
C MET A 255 -13.35 1.30 16.12
N ASN A 256 -14.33 1.37 15.22
CA ASN A 256 -15.41 2.36 15.28
C ASN A 256 -16.29 2.20 16.54
N THR A 257 -16.61 0.95 16.91
CA THR A 257 -17.39 0.65 18.13
C THR A 257 -16.64 1.02 19.40
N ASN A 258 -15.33 0.76 19.46
CA ASN A 258 -14.50 1.10 20.60
C ASN A 258 -14.37 2.61 20.76
N LEU A 259 -14.19 3.36 19.66
CA LEU A 259 -14.21 4.82 19.69
C LEU A 259 -15.53 5.35 20.24
N ARG A 260 -16.67 4.90 19.68
CA ARG A 260 -18.01 5.28 20.16
C ARG A 260 -18.17 5.08 21.66
N THR A 261 -17.84 3.87 22.12
CA THR A 261 -18.09 3.42 23.49
C THR A 261 -17.21 4.15 24.49
N THR A 262 -15.96 4.42 24.14
CA THR A 262 -15.01 5.12 25.01
C THR A 262 -15.28 6.63 25.05
N LEU A 263 -15.65 7.24 23.92
CA LEU A 263 -16.05 8.65 23.85
C LEU A 263 -17.29 8.98 24.69
N ALA A 264 -18.22 8.02 24.84
CA ALA A 264 -19.41 8.17 25.69
C ALA A 264 -19.08 8.23 27.20
N LYS A 265 -17.86 7.85 27.60
CA LYS A 265 -17.46 7.75 29.01
C LYS A 265 -16.39 8.74 29.41
N VAL A 266 -15.46 9.04 28.50
CA VAL A 266 -14.29 9.87 28.80
C VAL A 266 -14.68 11.35 28.89
N LYS A 267 -14.12 12.04 29.88
CA LYS A 267 -14.36 13.45 30.20
C LYS A 267 -13.03 14.17 30.34
N THR A 268 -13.00 15.49 30.13
CA THR A 268 -11.84 16.31 30.50
C THR A 268 -11.99 16.87 31.91
N SER A 269 -10.90 17.23 32.57
CA SER A 269 -10.95 17.92 33.88
C SER A 269 -11.68 19.28 33.81
N THR A 270 -11.78 19.85 32.62
CA THR A 270 -12.40 21.16 32.36
C THR A 270 -13.88 21.08 32.01
N LEU A 271 -14.42 19.91 31.67
CA LEU A 271 -15.81 19.75 31.22
C LEU A 271 -16.52 18.62 31.98
N PRO A 272 -17.71 18.87 32.57
CA PRO A 272 -18.38 17.89 33.43
C PRO A 272 -19.08 16.75 32.66
N TYR A 273 -19.17 16.85 31.32
CA TYR A 273 -19.84 15.92 30.43
C TYR A 273 -18.85 15.09 29.59
N ALA A 274 -19.32 13.94 29.10
CA ALA A 274 -18.55 13.05 28.22
C ALA A 274 -18.33 13.69 26.84
N ALA A 275 -17.59 12.99 25.96
CA ALA A 275 -17.19 13.50 24.65
C ALA A 275 -16.30 14.74 24.76
N PRO A 276 -14.96 14.59 24.87
CA PRO A 276 -14.01 15.70 24.90
C PRO A 276 -14.02 16.52 23.60
N PRO A 277 -13.52 17.77 23.60
CA PRO A 277 -13.46 18.57 22.38
C PRO A 277 -12.54 17.95 21.31
N PRO A 278 -12.90 18.07 20.01
CA PRO A 278 -12.01 17.69 18.90
C PRO A 278 -10.70 18.47 18.90
N LEU A 279 -9.70 17.93 18.18
CA LEU A 279 -8.49 18.68 17.83
C LEU A 279 -8.69 19.46 16.53
N ALA A 280 -8.05 20.64 16.44
CA ALA A 280 -8.04 21.50 15.25
C ALA A 280 -9.44 21.73 14.65
N PHE A 281 -10.42 22.06 15.51
CA PHE A 281 -11.83 22.08 15.12
C PHE A 281 -12.32 23.44 14.61
N THR A 282 -13.41 23.38 13.86
CA THR A 282 -14.23 24.53 13.48
C THR A 282 -15.61 24.38 14.11
N SER A 283 -16.19 25.48 14.61
CA SER A 283 -17.54 25.47 15.19
C SER A 283 -18.57 25.96 14.18
N VAL A 284 -19.68 25.23 14.08
CA VAL A 284 -20.87 25.60 13.32
C VAL A 284 -22.06 25.61 14.26
N GLY A 285 -22.45 26.81 14.70
CA GLY A 285 -23.39 26.95 15.81
C GLY A 285 -22.82 26.31 17.09
N VAL A 286 -23.55 25.34 17.65
CA VAL A 286 -23.13 24.58 18.85
C VAL A 286 -22.36 23.30 18.51
N ILE A 287 -22.00 23.07 17.24
CA ILE A 287 -21.33 21.83 16.83
C ILE A 287 -19.88 22.10 16.50
N ASP A 288 -18.97 21.46 17.22
CA ASP A 288 -17.54 21.44 16.92
C ASP A 288 -17.20 20.27 16.00
N ILE A 289 -16.51 20.54 14.89
CA ILE A 289 -16.14 19.54 13.87
C ILE A 289 -14.63 19.54 13.73
N GLY A 290 -13.98 18.38 13.91
CA GLY A 290 -12.53 18.28 13.78
C GLY A 290 -12.00 16.85 13.81
N ALA A 291 -10.71 16.72 14.15
CA ALA A 291 -10.07 15.42 14.37
C ALA A 291 -10.50 14.83 15.74
N LEU A 292 -10.24 13.53 15.93
CA LEU A 292 -10.48 12.87 17.22
C LEU A 292 -9.81 13.66 18.37
N PRO A 293 -10.43 13.68 19.57
CA PRO A 293 -9.83 14.36 20.71
C PRO A 293 -8.41 13.87 21.01
N ALA A 294 -7.60 14.72 21.64
CA ALA A 294 -6.27 14.32 22.10
C ALA A 294 -6.36 13.13 23.07
N ALA A 295 -5.32 12.30 23.07
CA ALA A 295 -5.16 11.29 24.11
C ALA A 295 -5.17 11.97 25.49
N MET A 296 -5.81 11.32 26.45
CA MET A 296 -5.88 11.79 27.82
C MET A 296 -4.47 11.86 28.41
N PRO A 297 -4.05 13.02 28.93
CA PRO A 297 -2.69 13.23 29.40
C PRO A 297 -2.45 12.46 30.69
N GLY A 298 -1.34 11.74 30.77
CA GLY A 298 -0.97 11.01 31.97
C GLY A 298 -0.20 9.74 31.66
N THR A 299 0.26 9.08 32.72
CA THR A 299 0.82 7.73 32.64
C THR A 299 -0.29 6.71 32.82
N ALA A 300 -0.06 5.45 32.41
CA ALA A 300 -1.05 4.39 32.62
C ALA A 300 -1.48 4.26 34.09
N ALA A 301 -0.60 4.56 35.06
CA ALA A 301 -0.93 4.51 36.48
C ALA A 301 -1.84 5.65 36.98
N SER A 302 -1.86 6.79 36.28
CA SER A 302 -2.65 7.97 36.67
C SER A 302 -3.99 8.08 35.95
N LEU A 303 -4.16 7.36 34.84
CA LEU A 303 -5.39 7.35 34.06
C LEU A 303 -6.41 6.38 34.66
N THR A 304 -7.68 6.77 34.69
CA THR A 304 -8.81 5.89 34.95
C THR A 304 -8.95 4.81 33.87
N ALA A 305 -9.70 3.75 34.16
CA ALA A 305 -9.94 2.68 33.19
C ALA A 305 -10.58 3.18 31.89
N ASP A 306 -11.51 4.14 31.97
CA ASP A 306 -12.17 4.72 30.79
C ASP A 306 -11.20 5.58 29.95
N GLU A 307 -10.31 6.34 30.60
CA GLU A 307 -9.28 7.13 29.90
C GLU A 307 -8.24 6.23 29.22
N GLN A 308 -7.83 5.14 29.88
CA GLN A 308 -6.93 4.15 29.27
C GLN A 308 -7.59 3.48 28.07
N ALA A 309 -8.86 3.09 28.19
CA ALA A 309 -9.62 2.49 27.09
C ALA A 309 -9.77 3.45 25.91
N PHE A 310 -10.05 4.74 26.18
CA PHE A 310 -10.08 5.76 25.14
C PHE A 310 -8.72 5.92 24.46
N ASN A 311 -7.63 6.03 25.22
CA ASN A 311 -6.28 6.14 24.65
C ASN A 311 -5.92 4.93 23.78
N ALA A 312 -6.30 3.71 24.18
CA ALA A 312 -6.11 2.51 23.40
C ALA A 312 -6.94 2.51 22.11
N ALA A 313 -8.23 2.88 22.18
CA ALA A 313 -9.10 2.97 21.01
C ALA A 313 -8.60 4.04 20.01
N ARG A 314 -8.19 5.20 20.53
CA ARG A 314 -7.59 6.29 19.76
C ARG A 314 -6.29 5.86 19.06
N ALA A 315 -5.41 5.13 19.74
CA ALA A 315 -4.14 4.68 19.15
C ALA A 315 -4.35 3.77 17.93
N VAL A 316 -5.37 2.91 17.93
CA VAL A 316 -5.75 2.11 16.75
C VAL A 316 -6.27 3.01 15.63
N ALA A 317 -7.11 3.98 15.99
CA ALA A 317 -7.72 4.92 15.05
C ALA A 317 -6.76 5.96 14.45
N ASP A 318 -5.61 6.23 15.10
CA ASP A 318 -4.61 7.18 14.61
C ASP A 318 -4.10 6.79 13.20
N SER A 319 -4.06 5.48 12.88
CA SER A 319 -3.73 5.01 11.52
C SER A 319 -4.76 5.49 10.48
N TRP A 320 -6.04 5.49 10.86
CA TRP A 320 -7.21 5.83 10.02
C TRP A 320 -7.68 7.28 10.20
N GLN A 321 -6.88 8.15 10.83
CA GLN A 321 -7.30 9.50 11.23
C GLN A 321 -7.85 10.38 10.10
N GLY A 322 -7.35 10.19 8.88
CA GLY A 322 -7.81 10.84 7.67
C GLY A 322 -8.91 10.10 6.92
N GLN A 323 -9.57 9.08 7.50
CA GLN A 323 -10.95 8.71 7.20
C GLN A 323 -11.94 9.17 8.28
N ILE A 324 -11.46 9.69 9.41
CA ILE A 324 -12.31 9.98 10.57
C ILE A 324 -12.56 11.48 10.71
N ARG A 325 -13.82 11.87 10.93
CA ARG A 325 -14.19 13.18 11.49
C ARG A 325 -15.00 12.99 12.75
N TYR A 326 -14.71 13.84 13.73
CA TYR A 326 -15.40 13.86 15.01
C TYR A 326 -16.23 15.13 15.11
N LEU A 327 -17.53 14.95 15.39
CA LEU A 327 -18.50 16.00 15.56
C LEU A 327 -18.99 15.98 17.00
N ARG A 328 -19.15 17.14 17.63
CA ARG A 328 -19.49 17.22 19.05
C ARG A 328 -20.40 18.41 19.34
N CYS A 329 -21.41 18.21 20.16
CA CYS A 329 -22.18 19.30 20.75
C CYS A 329 -21.36 20.00 21.85
N SER A 330 -20.95 21.24 21.59
CA SER A 330 -20.03 22.00 22.45
C SER A 330 -20.63 22.34 23.82
N ASP A 331 -21.96 22.38 23.93
CA ASP A 331 -22.70 22.59 25.18
C ASP A 331 -23.01 21.30 25.97
N GLY A 332 -22.65 20.14 25.42
CA GLY A 332 -22.93 18.83 26.02
C GLY A 332 -24.37 18.33 25.85
N SER A 333 -25.20 19.05 25.08
CA SER A 333 -26.54 18.60 24.72
C SER A 333 -26.50 17.50 23.64
N ALA A 334 -27.62 16.82 23.41
CA ALA A 334 -27.78 15.86 22.31
C ALA A 334 -28.25 16.57 21.02
N CYS A 335 -27.46 17.54 20.55
CA CYS A 335 -27.81 18.43 19.43
C CYS A 335 -27.71 17.76 18.04
N LEU A 336 -26.91 16.70 17.90
CA LEU A 336 -26.74 16.00 16.62
C LEU A 336 -27.88 15.02 16.40
N GLN A 337 -28.37 14.94 15.15
CA GLN A 337 -29.33 13.91 14.71
C GLN A 337 -28.61 12.92 13.80
N TRP A 338 -28.89 11.64 13.98
CA TRP A 338 -28.39 10.56 13.13
C TRP A 338 -29.53 9.64 12.68
N ASP A 339 -29.61 9.38 11.37
CA ASP A 339 -30.50 8.41 10.76
C ASP A 339 -29.70 7.22 10.21
N ASP A 340 -30.00 6.03 10.72
CA ASP A 340 -29.41 4.75 10.28
C ASP A 340 -30.16 4.12 9.10
N GLY A 341 -31.15 4.83 8.54
CA GLY A 341 -32.05 4.33 7.51
C GLY A 341 -33.27 3.59 8.06
N SER A 342 -33.43 3.48 9.39
CA SER A 342 -34.63 2.93 10.02
C SER A 342 -35.82 3.90 10.00
N GLY A 343 -35.60 5.16 9.65
CA GLY A 343 -36.61 6.22 9.66
C GLY A 343 -36.91 6.79 11.05
N ILE A 344 -36.11 6.43 12.07
CA ILE A 344 -36.18 6.98 13.42
C ILE A 344 -34.84 7.65 13.76
N PRO A 345 -34.73 8.99 13.60
CA PRO A 345 -33.54 9.72 13.96
C PRO A 345 -33.22 9.59 15.46
N ARG A 346 -31.95 9.37 15.77
CA ARG A 346 -31.43 9.32 17.14
C ARG A 346 -30.66 10.59 17.45
N GLN A 347 -30.74 11.03 18.71
CA GLN A 347 -29.98 12.17 19.19
C GLN A 347 -28.63 11.71 19.73
N CYS A 348 -27.58 12.48 19.43
CA CYS A 348 -26.21 12.20 19.83
C CYS A 348 -25.57 13.44 20.48
N ILE A 349 -24.79 13.24 21.54
CA ILE A 349 -23.93 14.29 22.11
C ILE A 349 -22.67 14.52 21.28
N ALA A 350 -22.27 13.48 20.53
CA ALA A 350 -21.17 13.52 19.57
C ALA A 350 -21.37 12.43 18.51
N ALA A 351 -20.64 12.49 17.41
CA ALA A 351 -20.60 11.46 16.38
C ALA A 351 -19.18 11.24 15.86
N VAL A 352 -18.83 9.99 15.59
CA VAL A 352 -17.65 9.64 14.80
C VAL A 352 -18.13 9.27 13.40
N ALA A 353 -17.82 10.11 12.42
CA ALA A 353 -18.07 9.84 11.02
C ALA A 353 -16.80 9.23 10.40
N PHE A 354 -16.92 8.00 9.92
CA PHE A 354 -15.86 7.27 9.24
C PHE A 354 -16.20 7.20 7.75
N ALA A 355 -15.39 7.84 6.91
CA ALA A 355 -15.60 7.86 5.47
C ALA A 355 -15.31 6.48 4.88
N GLY A 356 -16.16 6.02 3.96
CA GLY A 356 -15.92 4.76 3.25
C GLY A 356 -14.78 4.85 2.24
N HIS A 357 -14.48 3.74 1.57
CA HIS A 357 -13.50 3.67 0.49
C HIS A 357 -13.85 4.66 -0.63
N ARG A 358 -12.84 5.37 -1.14
CA ARG A 358 -13.04 6.46 -2.08
C ARG A 358 -13.73 5.99 -3.37
N LEU A 359 -14.73 6.74 -3.81
CA LEU A 359 -15.30 6.62 -5.16
C LEU A 359 -14.36 7.23 -6.21
N PRO A 360 -14.34 6.75 -7.46
CA PRO A 360 -13.47 7.30 -8.52
C PRO A 360 -13.62 8.82 -8.77
N THR A 361 -14.75 9.41 -8.38
CA THR A 361 -15.06 10.84 -8.54
C THR A 361 -14.64 11.70 -7.35
N GLN A 362 -14.26 11.09 -6.23
CA GLN A 362 -13.81 11.80 -5.03
C GLN A 362 -12.30 12.04 -5.12
N ASN A 363 -11.87 13.27 -4.85
CA ASN A 363 -10.45 13.60 -4.69
C ASN A 363 -10.19 13.99 -3.24
N ARG A 364 -9.61 13.05 -2.49
CA ARG A 364 -9.22 13.22 -1.08
C ARG A 364 -7.73 13.53 -1.02
N SER A 365 -7.31 14.71 -1.48
CA SER A 365 -5.92 15.14 -1.33
C SER A 365 -5.65 15.52 0.14
N ASP A 366 -4.60 14.95 0.74
CA ASP A 366 -4.19 15.09 2.15
C ASP A 366 -4.56 16.44 2.78
N GLY A 367 -5.63 16.44 3.58
CA GLY A 367 -6.02 17.62 4.31
C GLY A 367 -7.39 17.52 4.94
N ILE A 368 -7.46 17.92 6.21
CA ILE A 368 -8.66 18.14 7.03
C ILE A 368 -9.45 19.31 6.41
N VAL A 369 -10.00 19.13 5.21
CA VAL A 369 -10.91 20.11 4.62
C VAL A 369 -12.26 19.44 4.58
N ASP A 370 -13.15 19.96 5.41
CA ASP A 370 -14.57 19.64 5.48
C ASP A 370 -15.24 19.98 4.15
N THR A 371 -15.10 19.07 3.19
CA THR A 371 -15.63 19.21 1.84
C THR A 371 -16.51 18.04 1.51
N ALA A 372 -17.50 18.28 0.64
CA ALA A 372 -18.34 17.24 0.06
C ALA A 372 -17.55 16.13 -0.67
N ALA A 373 -16.24 16.29 -0.87
CA ALA A 373 -15.37 15.30 -1.48
C ALA A 373 -15.01 14.13 -0.55
N PHE A 374 -15.19 14.26 0.76
CA PHE A 374 -14.70 13.29 1.73
C PHE A 374 -15.73 12.22 2.10
N PHE A 375 -16.97 12.64 2.36
CA PHE A 375 -18.09 11.77 2.78
C PHE A 375 -19.12 11.62 1.65
N GLU A 376 -19.65 10.42 1.47
CA GLU A 376 -20.82 10.19 0.62
C GLU A 376 -22.04 10.97 1.18
N GLY A 377 -22.85 11.54 0.28
CA GLY A 377 -24.01 12.35 0.67
C GLY A 377 -23.68 13.66 1.40
N GLY A 378 -22.40 13.97 1.62
CA GLY A 378 -21.95 15.19 2.27
C GLY A 378 -22.23 15.22 3.77
N ASN A 379 -22.16 14.09 4.49
CA ASN A 379 -22.50 13.97 5.91
C ASN A 379 -21.98 15.12 6.82
N VAL A 380 -20.75 15.60 6.63
CA VAL A 380 -20.25 16.72 7.45
C VAL A 380 -20.83 18.07 6.99
N SER A 381 -21.01 18.29 5.68
CA SER A 381 -21.79 19.43 5.16
C SER A 381 -23.29 19.36 5.47
N ALA A 382 -23.83 18.16 5.74
CA ALA A 382 -25.20 17.96 6.18
C ALA A 382 -25.40 18.66 7.53
N VAL A 383 -24.40 18.59 8.41
CA VAL A 383 -24.40 19.29 9.68
C VAL A 383 -24.31 20.80 9.50
N THR A 384 -23.50 21.29 8.56
CA THR A 384 -23.43 22.74 8.29
C THR A 384 -24.72 23.32 7.70
N THR A 385 -25.55 22.46 7.10
CA THR A 385 -26.88 22.80 6.56
C THR A 385 -28.03 22.48 7.52
N GLY A 386 -27.76 22.00 8.73
CA GLY A 386 -28.76 21.71 9.76
C GLY A 386 -29.57 20.42 9.53
N THR A 387 -29.04 19.49 8.74
CA THR A 387 -29.67 18.19 8.43
C THR A 387 -29.04 17.05 9.26
N ALA A 388 -29.74 15.92 9.35
CA ALA A 388 -29.26 14.75 10.08
C ALA A 388 -28.09 14.06 9.36
N LEU A 389 -27.15 13.52 10.14
CA LEU A 389 -26.15 12.58 9.64
C LEU A 389 -26.86 11.31 9.15
N SER A 390 -26.44 10.76 8.01
CA SER A 390 -27.05 9.56 7.43
C SER A 390 -26.00 8.49 7.19
N GLY A 391 -26.30 7.26 7.59
CA GLY A 391 -25.47 6.10 7.27
C GLY A 391 -25.55 4.99 8.31
N PRO A 392 -25.15 3.76 7.95
CA PRO A 392 -25.11 2.65 8.88
C PRO A 392 -24.12 2.91 10.03
N ASN A 393 -24.27 2.16 11.12
CA ASN A 393 -23.30 2.12 12.23
C ASN A 393 -22.31 0.95 12.13
N VAL A 394 -22.28 0.26 11.00
CA VAL A 394 -21.43 -0.91 10.75
C VAL A 394 -20.91 -0.80 9.33
N TYR A 395 -19.61 -0.99 9.14
CA TYR A 395 -18.99 -1.18 7.84
C TYR A 395 -19.43 -2.51 7.24
N ASP A 396 -19.92 -2.46 6.00
CA ASP A 396 -20.26 -3.61 5.18
C ASP A 396 -19.30 -3.68 3.99
N GLY A 397 -18.56 -4.79 3.88
CA GLY A 397 -17.62 -5.01 2.79
C GLY A 397 -18.28 -5.12 1.41
N ALA A 398 -19.59 -5.38 1.34
CA ALA A 398 -20.35 -5.34 0.09
C ALA A 398 -20.61 -3.90 -0.40
N PHE A 399 -20.51 -2.92 0.49
CA PHE A 399 -20.72 -1.50 0.21
C PHE A 399 -19.56 -0.68 0.81
N PRO A 400 -18.31 -0.93 0.38
CA PRO A 400 -17.13 -0.41 1.07
C PRO A 400 -17.01 1.11 1.01
N ALA A 401 -17.69 1.75 0.05
CA ALA A 401 -17.71 3.20 -0.12
C ALA A 401 -18.68 3.91 0.85
N THR A 402 -19.62 3.17 1.45
CA THR A 402 -20.61 3.73 2.36
C THR A 402 -19.97 4.21 3.66
N ASP A 403 -20.26 5.47 4.00
CA ASP A 403 -19.82 6.06 5.26
C ASP A 403 -20.49 5.40 6.46
N VAL A 404 -19.74 5.29 7.56
CA VAL A 404 -20.22 4.73 8.82
C VAL A 404 -20.32 5.84 9.86
N ILE A 405 -21.48 5.94 10.51
CA ILE A 405 -21.71 6.93 11.56
C ILE A 405 -21.85 6.22 12.91
N GLN A 406 -21.02 6.61 13.87
CA GLN A 406 -21.14 6.17 15.25
C GLN A 406 -21.71 7.30 16.11
N CYS A 407 -22.99 7.20 16.44
CA CYS A 407 -23.65 8.08 17.40
C CYS A 407 -23.14 7.82 18.83
N VAL A 408 -22.59 8.84 19.47
CA VAL A 408 -22.19 8.84 20.89
C VAL A 408 -23.33 9.44 21.68
N GLN A 409 -23.83 8.71 22.68
CA GLN A 409 -25.01 9.08 23.48
C GLN A 409 -24.65 9.25 24.95
#